data_AF-A0A928PUZ6-F1
#
_entry.id   AF-A0A928PUZ6-F1
#
_cell.length_a   1.000
_cell.length_b   1.000
_cell.length_c   1.000
_cell.angle_alpha   90.00
_cell.angle_beta   90.00
_cell.angle_gamma   90.00
#
_symmetry.space_group_name_H-M   'P 1'
#
loop_
_entity.id
_entity.type
_entity.pdbx_description
1 polymer ?
#
loop_
_entity_poly.entity_id
_entity_poly.type
_entity_poly.pdbx_seq_one_letter_code
_entity_poly.pdbx_strand_id
1 'polypeptide(L)'
;MKKNLTYMESVHRDGRRWGIVLGLMIIAFPAVLCAIFQAVPDWASMGKGLLATMPMYWAVGIVEIFTYVPMLGAGGTYLSFITGNISNLKLPCALDAMERAGVKATDEEGEVISTISIAVSSIVTTLILIIGVILIVPLAPVLESPVLEPAFAQILPALFGGLGVVFVSKNVKLAVAPILLMLVLFIAIPGLNAGTVGIMVPVGVLFTVAVGRIMYKKGWL
;
A
#
# COMPACT_ATOMS: atom_id res chain seq x y z
N MET A 1 17.26 -34.27 -17.81
CA MET A 1 16.58 -34.69 -16.56
C MET A 1 15.94 -33.45 -15.93
N LYS A 2 14.60 -33.32 -15.91
CA LYS A 2 13.95 -32.27 -15.11
C LYS A 2 14.14 -32.64 -13.65
N LYS A 3 14.90 -31.83 -12.89
CA LYS A 3 15.07 -32.02 -11.44
C LYS A 3 13.68 -31.88 -10.80
N ASN A 4 13.20 -32.91 -10.11
CA ASN A 4 11.97 -32.80 -9.32
C ASN A 4 12.26 -31.80 -8.19
N LEU A 5 11.65 -30.63 -8.26
CA LEU A 5 11.77 -29.62 -7.21
C LEU A 5 10.96 -30.06 -6.00
N THR A 6 11.45 -29.73 -4.80
CA THR A 6 10.62 -29.80 -3.60
C THR A 6 9.47 -28.78 -3.69
N TYR A 7 8.43 -28.95 -2.87
CA TYR A 7 7.29 -28.01 -2.84
C TYR A 7 7.76 -26.56 -2.70
N MET A 8 8.61 -26.30 -1.70
CA MET A 8 9.17 -24.97 -1.43
C MET A 8 10.00 -24.41 -2.60
N GLU A 9 10.82 -25.25 -3.25
CA GLU A 9 11.58 -24.83 -4.42
C GLU A 9 10.67 -24.44 -5.59
N SER A 10 9.57 -25.17 -5.78
CA SER A 10 8.57 -24.86 -6.82
C SER A 10 7.85 -23.55 -6.51
N VAL A 11 7.38 -23.37 -5.28
CA VAL A 11 6.70 -22.15 -4.81
C VAL A 11 7.60 -20.93 -5.01
N HIS A 12 8.87 -21.00 -4.60
CA HIS A 12 9.80 -19.89 -4.80
C HIS A 12 10.12 -19.62 -6.27
N ARG A 13 10.28 -20.65 -7.09
CA ARG A 13 10.55 -20.48 -8.53
C ARG A 13 9.38 -19.77 -9.21
N ASP A 14 8.17 -20.25 -8.96
CA ASP A 14 6.98 -19.76 -9.66
C ASP A 14 6.54 -18.41 -9.07
N GLY A 15 6.61 -18.24 -7.74
CA GLY A 15 6.39 -16.97 -7.05
C GLY A 15 7.31 -15.85 -7.52
N ARG A 16 8.62 -16.10 -7.71
CA ARG A 16 9.54 -15.10 -8.26
C ARG A 16 9.24 -14.75 -9.71
N ARG A 17 8.97 -15.75 -10.55
CA ARG A 17 8.66 -15.53 -11.97
C ARG A 17 7.41 -14.69 -12.13
N TRP A 18 6.31 -15.10 -11.49
CA TRP A 18 5.05 -14.37 -11.54
C TRP A 18 5.13 -13.02 -10.82
N GLY A 19 5.88 -12.93 -9.73
CA GLY A 19 6.14 -11.68 -9.02
C GLY A 19 6.82 -10.63 -9.91
N ILE A 20 7.86 -11.02 -10.64
CA ILE A 20 8.52 -10.12 -11.59
C ILE A 20 7.57 -9.72 -12.72
N VAL A 21 6.88 -10.69 -13.32
CA VAL A 21 5.96 -10.44 -14.44
C VAL A 21 4.84 -9.48 -14.05
N LEU A 22 4.16 -9.73 -12.92
CA LEU A 22 3.06 -8.88 -12.45
C LEU A 22 3.57 -7.52 -11.96
N GLY A 23 4.74 -7.48 -11.31
CA GLY A 23 5.39 -6.22 -10.94
C GLY A 23 5.67 -5.33 -12.15
N LEU A 24 6.19 -5.92 -13.24
CA LEU A 24 6.41 -5.20 -14.50
C LEU A 24 5.09 -4.72 -15.12
N MET A 25 4.02 -5.53 -15.07
CA MET A 25 2.70 -5.11 -15.57
C MET A 25 2.14 -3.91 -14.79
N ILE A 26 2.27 -3.90 -13.46
CA ILE A 26 1.82 -2.79 -12.62
C ILE A 26 2.57 -1.50 -12.97
N ILE A 27 3.90 -1.58 -13.14
CA ILE A 27 4.73 -0.43 -13.53
C ILE A 27 4.42 0.02 -14.97
N ALA A 28 4.13 -0.91 -15.87
CA ALA A 28 3.82 -0.61 -17.26
C ALA A 28 2.45 0.05 -17.43
N PHE A 29 1.49 -0.21 -16.54
CA PHE A 29 0.11 0.27 -16.70
C PHE A 29 -0.02 1.79 -16.87
N PRO A 30 0.59 2.65 -16.02
CA PRO A 30 0.58 4.10 -16.24
C PRO A 30 1.20 4.52 -17.57
N ALA A 31 2.28 3.86 -18.01
CA ALA A 31 2.94 4.16 -19.27
C ALA A 31 2.04 3.80 -20.47
N VAL A 32 1.32 2.67 -20.39
CA VAL A 32 0.33 2.28 -21.40
C VAL A 32 -0.81 3.30 -21.47
N LEU A 33 -1.31 3.79 -20.33
CA LEU A 33 -2.33 4.85 -20.32
C LEU A 33 -1.81 6.15 -20.96
N CYS A 34 -0.58 6.57 -20.63
CA CYS A 34 0.04 7.75 -21.25
C CYS A 34 0.12 7.59 -22.78
N ALA A 35 0.45 6.39 -23.27
CA ALA A 35 0.49 6.09 -24.70
C ALA A 35 -0.90 6.12 -25.36
N ILE A 36 -1.92 5.54 -24.72
CA ILE A 36 -3.30 5.51 -25.22
C ILE A 36 -3.89 6.92 -25.31
N PHE A 37 -3.72 7.73 -24.26
CA PHE A 37 -4.28 9.08 -24.18
C PHE A 37 -3.37 10.15 -24.82
N GLN A 38 -2.23 9.77 -25.40
CA GLN A 38 -1.20 10.69 -25.92
C GLN A 38 -0.82 11.79 -24.90
N ALA A 39 -0.84 11.44 -23.61
CA ALA A 39 -0.54 12.34 -22.52
C ALA A 39 0.93 12.19 -22.12
N VAL A 40 1.68 13.30 -22.09
CA VAL A 40 3.03 13.31 -21.54
C VAL A 40 2.93 13.64 -20.05
N PRO A 41 3.38 12.76 -19.14
CA PRO A 41 3.38 13.08 -17.72
C PRO A 41 4.33 14.26 -17.47
N ASP A 42 3.91 15.19 -16.62
CA ASP A 42 4.80 16.23 -16.11
C ASP A 42 5.85 15.56 -15.20
N TRP A 43 7.03 15.31 -15.76
CA TRP A 43 8.13 14.65 -15.08
C TRP A 43 8.59 15.38 -13.82
N ALA A 44 8.47 16.71 -13.78
CA ALA A 44 8.85 17.49 -12.61
C ALA A 44 7.87 17.27 -11.45
N SER A 45 6.57 17.32 -11.74
CA SER A 45 5.53 17.03 -10.73
C SER A 45 5.51 15.56 -10.32
N MET A 46 5.72 14.64 -11.25
CA MET A 46 5.83 13.21 -10.97
C MET A 46 7.00 12.93 -10.02
N GLY A 47 8.17 13.52 -10.28
CA GLY A 47 9.35 13.39 -9.42
C GLY A 47 9.12 13.93 -8.02
N LYS A 48 8.48 15.10 -7.89
CA LYS A 48 8.11 15.69 -6.58
C LYS A 48 7.12 14.81 -5.83
N GLY A 49 6.10 14.29 -6.51
CA GLY A 49 5.11 13.38 -5.92
C GLY A 49 5.74 12.07 -5.46
N LEU A 50 6.64 11.50 -6.26
CA LEU A 50 7.37 10.29 -5.91
C LEU A 50 8.26 10.51 -4.67
N LEU A 51 9.05 11.60 -4.64
CA LEU A 51 9.87 11.94 -3.47
C LEU A 51 9.03 12.16 -2.20
N ALA A 52 7.80 12.67 -2.35
CA ALA A 52 6.89 12.89 -1.23
C ALA A 52 6.29 11.60 -0.65
N THR A 53 6.06 10.56 -1.46
CA THR A 53 5.36 9.35 -0.99
C THR A 53 6.29 8.15 -0.81
N MET A 54 7.31 8.03 -1.65
CA MET A 54 8.17 6.84 -1.75
C MET A 54 8.94 6.51 -0.47
N PRO A 55 9.51 7.47 0.31
CA PRO A 55 10.20 7.14 1.56
C PRO A 55 9.30 6.44 2.58
N MET A 56 8.04 6.87 2.68
CA MET A 56 7.06 6.27 3.57
C MET A 56 6.72 4.85 3.14
N TYR A 57 6.38 4.66 1.85
CA TYR A 57 6.02 3.34 1.33
C TYR A 57 7.19 2.35 1.32
N TRP A 58 8.44 2.82 1.16
CA TRP A 58 9.61 1.96 1.31
C TRP A 58 9.81 1.51 2.75
N ALA A 59 9.73 2.42 3.72
CA ALA A 59 9.83 2.06 5.12
C ALA A 59 8.72 1.06 5.52
N VAL A 60 7.48 1.34 5.11
CA VAL A 60 6.34 0.43 5.33
C VAL A 60 6.58 -0.91 4.64
N GLY A 61 6.96 -0.92 3.36
CA GLY A 61 7.20 -2.14 2.59
C GLY A 61 8.27 -3.03 3.23
N ILE A 62 9.36 -2.45 3.74
CA ILE A 62 10.40 -3.20 4.46
C ILE A 62 9.82 -3.82 5.74
N VAL A 63 9.14 -3.02 6.57
CA VAL A 63 8.56 -3.48 7.83
C VAL A 63 7.52 -4.58 7.58
N GLU A 64 6.67 -4.42 6.58
CA GLU A 64 5.64 -5.39 6.22
C GLU A 64 6.22 -6.71 5.75
N ILE A 65 7.32 -6.71 4.99
CA ILE A 65 8.02 -7.95 4.59
C ILE A 65 8.45 -8.74 5.83
N PHE A 66 9.15 -8.09 6.77
CA PHE A 66 9.60 -8.79 7.98
C PHE A 66 8.45 -9.20 8.91
N THR A 67 7.34 -8.48 8.87
CA THR A 67 6.17 -8.75 9.71
C THR A 67 5.32 -9.89 9.16
N TYR A 68 5.02 -9.87 7.86
CA TYR A 68 4.00 -10.75 7.27
C TYR A 68 4.57 -12.04 6.69
N VAL A 69 5.83 -12.07 6.25
CA VAL A 69 6.43 -13.31 5.73
C VAL A 69 6.34 -14.47 6.73
N PRO A 70 6.72 -14.29 8.02
CA PRO A 70 6.62 -15.38 9.00
C PRO A 70 5.18 -15.80 9.31
N MET A 71 4.21 -14.90 9.09
CA MET A 71 2.80 -15.14 9.38
C MET A 71 2.07 -15.85 8.24
N LEU A 72 2.56 -15.72 7.00
CA LEU A 72 1.85 -16.18 5.79
C LEU A 72 2.53 -17.34 5.06
N GLY A 73 3.81 -17.61 5.32
CA GLY A 73 4.59 -18.58 4.54
C GLY A 73 4.98 -18.04 3.15
N ALA A 74 5.77 -18.80 2.39
CA ALA A 74 6.33 -18.30 1.13
C ALA A 74 5.27 -18.11 0.04
N GLY A 75 4.42 -19.11 -0.19
CA GLY A 75 3.36 -19.03 -1.19
C GLY A 75 2.37 -17.89 -0.92
N GLY A 76 1.90 -17.78 0.33
CA GLY A 76 0.99 -16.73 0.75
C GLY A 76 1.59 -15.32 0.58
N THR A 77 2.87 -15.17 0.93
CA THR A 77 3.62 -13.91 0.75
C THR A 77 3.67 -13.47 -0.72
N TYR A 78 4.13 -14.34 -1.63
CA TYR A 78 4.25 -13.92 -3.04
C TYR A 78 2.93 -13.40 -3.60
N LEU A 79 1.82 -14.03 -3.22
CA LEU A 79 0.51 -13.64 -3.70
C LEU A 79 -0.04 -12.39 -2.98
N SER A 80 0.12 -12.29 -1.67
CA SER A 80 -0.41 -11.18 -0.88
C SER A 80 0.28 -9.85 -1.19
N PHE A 81 1.59 -9.87 -1.47
CA PHE A 81 2.34 -8.64 -1.80
C PHE A 81 2.01 -8.09 -3.19
N ILE A 82 1.58 -8.93 -4.13
CA ILE A 82 1.14 -8.47 -5.46
C ILE A 82 -0.32 -8.03 -5.42
N THR A 83 -1.17 -8.79 -4.73
CA THR A 83 -2.62 -8.53 -4.69
C THR A 83 -3.01 -7.43 -3.70
N GLY A 84 -2.14 -7.13 -2.74
CA GLY A 84 -2.29 -6.03 -1.80
C GLY A 84 -3.31 -6.27 -0.68
N ASN A 85 -3.61 -5.21 0.07
CA ASN A 85 -4.54 -5.20 1.20
C ASN A 85 -4.27 -6.29 2.25
N ILE A 86 -2.99 -6.47 2.60
CA ILE A 86 -2.54 -7.58 3.46
C ILE A 86 -3.17 -7.47 4.84
N SER A 87 -2.96 -6.36 5.55
CA SER A 87 -3.36 -6.22 6.96
C SER A 87 -4.86 -6.31 7.18
N ASN A 88 -5.67 -5.77 6.27
CA ASN A 88 -7.11 -5.65 6.50
C ASN A 88 -7.90 -6.86 6.01
N LEU A 89 -7.37 -7.63 5.06
CA LEU A 89 -8.10 -8.75 4.45
C LEU A 89 -7.29 -10.03 4.34
N LYS A 90 -6.09 -10.00 3.73
CA LYS A 90 -5.36 -11.24 3.41
C LYS A 90 -4.82 -11.93 4.65
N LEU A 91 -4.24 -11.16 5.56
CA LEU A 91 -3.70 -11.64 6.82
C LEU A 91 -4.77 -12.26 7.72
N PRO A 92 -5.87 -11.56 8.08
CA PRO A 92 -6.89 -12.16 8.93
C PRO A 92 -7.56 -13.38 8.27
N CYS A 93 -7.77 -13.37 6.95
CA CYS A 93 -8.31 -14.52 6.21
C CYS A 93 -7.37 -15.73 6.22
N ALA A 94 -6.06 -15.52 6.09
CA ALA A 94 -5.08 -16.60 6.15
C ALA A 94 -4.95 -17.17 7.57
N LEU A 95 -4.91 -16.30 8.58
CA LEU A 95 -4.81 -16.71 9.98
C LEU A 95 -6.05 -17.49 10.44
N ASP A 96 -7.26 -17.01 10.16
CA ASP A 96 -8.51 -17.72 10.50
C ASP A 96 -8.59 -19.09 9.80
N ALA A 97 -8.19 -19.16 8.53
CA ALA A 97 -8.16 -20.43 7.79
C ALA A 97 -7.17 -21.45 8.39
N MET A 98 -5.96 -20.99 8.75
CA MET A 98 -4.95 -21.84 9.39
C MET A 98 -5.37 -22.25 10.80
N GLU A 99 -5.95 -21.34 11.59
CA GLU A 99 -6.43 -21.61 12.95
C GLU A 99 -7.54 -22.67 12.95
N ARG A 100 -8.51 -22.55 12.03
CA ARG A 100 -9.58 -23.55 11.88
C ARG A 100 -9.08 -24.92 11.42
N ALA A 101 -8.01 -24.94 10.64
CA ALA A 101 -7.37 -26.17 10.22
C ALA A 101 -6.39 -26.73 11.27
N GLY A 102 -6.11 -25.99 12.35
CA GLY A 102 -5.19 -26.41 13.42
C GLY A 102 -3.72 -26.46 12.99
N VAL A 103 -3.33 -25.72 11.94
CA VAL A 103 -1.97 -25.72 11.36
C VAL A 103 -1.28 -24.38 11.56
N LYS A 104 0.05 -24.36 11.47
CA LYS A 104 0.85 -23.13 11.55
C LYS A 104 1.48 -22.80 10.20
N ALA A 105 1.81 -21.53 9.98
CA ALA A 105 2.52 -21.07 8.79
C ALA A 105 3.92 -21.70 8.60
N THR A 106 4.46 -22.35 9.64
CA THR A 106 5.72 -23.09 9.60
C THR A 106 5.58 -24.52 9.08
N ASP A 107 4.35 -25.03 8.99
CA ASP A 107 4.05 -26.39 8.55
C ASP A 107 3.73 -26.38 7.04
N GLU A 108 4.07 -27.46 6.32
CA GLU A 108 3.76 -27.55 4.87
C GLU A 108 2.25 -27.40 4.59
N GLU A 109 1.41 -28.00 5.43
CA GLU A 109 -0.05 -27.89 5.32
C GLU A 109 -0.55 -26.46 5.55
N GLY A 110 0.06 -25.73 6.50
CA GLY A 110 -0.27 -24.34 6.77
C GLY A 110 0.14 -23.41 5.64
N GLU A 111 1.28 -23.66 4.99
CA GLU A 111 1.67 -22.89 3.81
C GLU A 111 0.71 -23.10 2.64
N VAL A 112 0.25 -24.33 2.42
CA VAL A 112 -0.77 -24.63 1.40
C VAL A 112 -2.09 -23.92 1.74
N ILE A 113 -2.58 -24.04 2.97
CA ILE A 113 -3.84 -23.42 3.41
C ILE A 113 -3.77 -21.89 3.33
N SER A 114 -2.68 -21.28 3.79
CA SER A 114 -2.44 -19.84 3.68
C SER A 114 -2.48 -19.39 2.22
N THR A 115 -1.77 -20.10 1.33
CA THR A 115 -1.72 -19.77 -0.10
C THR A 115 -3.10 -19.84 -0.74
N ILE A 116 -3.86 -20.90 -0.47
CA ILE A 116 -5.23 -21.07 -1.00
C ILE A 116 -6.16 -19.99 -0.46
N SER A 117 -6.11 -19.71 0.85
CA SER A 117 -6.93 -18.68 1.50
C SER A 117 -6.71 -17.31 0.86
N ILE A 118 -5.45 -16.93 0.66
CA ILE A 118 -5.09 -15.66 0.03
C ILE A 118 -5.52 -15.64 -1.45
N ALA A 119 -5.36 -16.75 -2.17
CA ALA A 119 -5.79 -16.85 -3.56
C ALA A 119 -7.31 -16.66 -3.71
N VAL A 120 -8.10 -17.36 -2.91
CA VAL A 120 -9.57 -17.23 -2.91
C VAL A 120 -9.97 -15.80 -2.52
N SER A 121 -9.38 -15.26 -1.44
CA SER A 121 -9.62 -13.88 -1.03
C SER A 121 -9.34 -12.90 -2.17
N SER A 122 -8.26 -13.09 -2.92
CA SER A 122 -7.88 -12.21 -4.03
C SER A 122 -8.81 -12.34 -5.23
N ILE A 123 -9.19 -13.56 -5.60
CA ILE A 123 -10.18 -13.79 -6.66
C ILE A 123 -11.51 -13.11 -6.32
N VAL A 124 -12.02 -13.32 -5.11
CA VAL A 124 -13.29 -12.71 -4.65
C VAL A 124 -13.19 -11.18 -4.66
N THR A 125 -12.09 -10.62 -4.15
CA THR A 125 -11.86 -9.17 -4.18
C THR A 125 -11.87 -8.64 -5.60
N THR A 126 -11.15 -9.29 -6.52
CA THR A 126 -11.09 -8.88 -7.93
C THR A 126 -12.46 -8.96 -8.60
N LEU A 127 -13.24 -10.02 -8.35
CA LEU A 127 -14.60 -10.14 -8.89
C LEU A 127 -15.52 -9.02 -8.38
N ILE A 128 -15.47 -8.72 -7.08
CA ILE A 128 -16.24 -7.61 -6.51
C ILE A 128 -15.84 -6.28 -7.16
N LEU A 129 -14.54 -6.05 -7.36
CA LEU A 129 -14.06 -4.84 -8.04
C LEU A 129 -14.54 -4.76 -9.49
N ILE A 130 -14.48 -5.86 -10.25
CA ILE A 130 -14.99 -5.91 -11.64
C ILE A 130 -16.48 -5.57 -11.67
N ILE A 131 -17.27 -6.19 -10.80
CA ILE A 131 -18.71 -5.91 -10.70
C ILE A 131 -18.93 -4.45 -10.32
N GLY A 132 -18.23 -3.94 -9.32
CA GLY A 132 -18.31 -2.54 -8.90
C GLY A 132 -18.02 -1.56 -10.03
N VAL A 133 -16.97 -1.81 -10.83
CA VAL A 133 -16.64 -0.98 -12.00
C VAL A 133 -17.74 -1.04 -13.06
N ILE A 134 -18.28 -2.22 -13.37
CA ILE A 134 -19.39 -2.36 -14.33
C ILE A 134 -20.63 -1.59 -13.84
N LEU A 135 -20.92 -1.65 -12.55
CA LEU A 135 -22.06 -0.95 -11.95
C LEU A 135 -21.87 0.57 -11.87
N ILE A 136 -20.64 1.07 -11.90
CA ILE A 136 -20.37 2.52 -11.95
C ILE A 136 -20.70 3.12 -13.33
N VAL A 137 -20.55 2.36 -14.42
CA VAL A 137 -20.82 2.84 -15.78
C VAL A 137 -22.23 3.48 -15.94
N PRO A 138 -23.34 2.85 -15.50
CA PRO A 138 -24.67 3.47 -15.59
C PRO A 138 -24.85 4.67 -14.65
N LEU A 139 -24.00 4.82 -13.62
CA LEU A 139 -24.02 5.98 -12.72
C LEU A 139 -23.23 7.17 -13.28
N ALA A 140 -22.46 7.01 -14.36
CA ALA A 140 -21.70 8.09 -15.00
C ALA A 140 -22.45 9.43 -15.13
N PRO A 141 -23.71 9.51 -15.64
CA PRO A 141 -24.42 10.79 -15.76
C PRO A 141 -24.71 11.46 -14.41
N VAL A 142 -24.79 10.70 -13.32
CA VAL A 142 -24.94 11.25 -11.97
C VAL A 142 -23.59 11.75 -11.45
N LEU A 143 -22.53 10.96 -11.64
CA LEU A 143 -21.18 11.29 -11.19
C LEU A 143 -20.61 12.51 -11.93
N GLU A 144 -20.94 12.69 -13.21
CA GLU A 144 -20.52 13.84 -14.02
C GLU A 144 -21.41 15.08 -13.79
N SER A 145 -22.37 15.03 -12.86
CA SER A 145 -23.22 16.19 -12.59
C SER A 145 -22.41 17.36 -12.00
N PRO A 146 -22.69 18.61 -12.41
CA PRO A 146 -21.98 19.79 -11.90
C PRO A 146 -22.08 19.97 -10.37
N VAL A 147 -23.10 19.38 -9.75
CA VAL A 147 -23.31 19.42 -8.29
C VAL A 147 -22.24 18.61 -7.55
N LEU A 148 -21.71 17.55 -8.16
CA LEU A 148 -20.69 16.68 -7.56
C LEU A 148 -19.26 17.09 -7.92
N GLU A 149 -19.07 17.99 -8.89
CA GLU A 149 -17.75 18.48 -9.32
C GLU A 149 -16.85 18.94 -8.15
N PRO A 150 -17.35 19.70 -7.13
CA PRO A 150 -16.52 20.08 -5.98
C PRO A 150 -16.07 18.88 -5.13
N ALA A 151 -16.86 17.81 -5.07
CA ALA A 151 -16.50 16.60 -4.33
C ALA A 151 -15.37 15.84 -5.04
N PHE A 152 -15.43 15.76 -6.38
CA PHE A 152 -14.39 15.12 -7.19
C PHE A 152 -13.07 15.91 -7.19
N ALA A 153 -13.13 17.25 -7.11
CA ALA A 153 -11.94 18.07 -6.93
C ALA A 153 -11.17 17.75 -5.64
N GLN A 154 -11.82 17.14 -4.65
CA GLN A 154 -11.26 16.83 -3.33
C GLN A 154 -10.88 15.35 -3.13
N ILE A 155 -10.80 14.56 -4.21
CA ILE A 155 -10.39 13.15 -4.14
C ILE A 155 -9.00 13.00 -3.51
N LEU A 156 -8.02 13.81 -3.92
CA LEU A 156 -6.65 13.66 -3.43
C LEU A 156 -6.56 13.92 -1.91
N PRO A 157 -7.10 15.02 -1.35
CA PRO A 157 -7.12 15.19 0.10
C PRO A 157 -7.96 14.16 0.85
N ALA A 158 -9.07 13.68 0.29
CA ALA A 158 -9.85 12.62 0.90
C ALA A 158 -9.07 11.29 0.98
N LEU A 159 -8.37 10.93 -0.11
CA LEU A 159 -7.53 9.73 -0.19
C LEU A 159 -6.37 9.80 0.81
N PHE A 160 -5.58 10.87 0.77
CA PHE A 160 -4.41 11.01 1.65
C PHE A 160 -4.80 11.32 3.10
N GLY A 161 -5.94 11.98 3.34
CA GLY A 161 -6.50 12.19 4.67
C GLY A 161 -6.90 10.87 5.33
N GLY A 162 -7.60 10.00 4.59
CA GLY A 162 -7.94 8.66 5.06
C GLY A 162 -6.71 7.82 5.38
N LEU A 163 -5.73 7.79 4.46
CA LEU A 163 -4.44 7.12 4.71
C LEU A 163 -3.73 7.71 5.93
N GLY A 164 -3.73 9.04 6.07
CA GLY A 164 -3.17 9.74 7.22
C GLY A 164 -3.72 9.22 8.53
N VAL A 165 -5.05 9.07 8.66
CA VAL A 165 -5.67 8.51 9.87
C VAL A 165 -5.20 7.08 10.16
N VAL A 166 -5.12 6.23 9.13
CA VAL A 166 -4.66 4.84 9.30
C VAL A 166 -3.23 4.79 9.83
N PHE A 167 -2.34 5.66 9.36
CA PHE A 167 -0.94 5.66 9.82
C PHE A 167 -0.73 6.38 11.15
N VAL A 168 -1.44 7.48 11.39
CA VAL A 168 -1.39 8.24 12.65
C VAL A 168 -1.95 7.41 13.81
N SER A 169 -3.06 6.71 13.59
CA SER A 169 -3.71 5.88 14.63
C SER A 169 -2.81 4.75 15.12
N LYS A 170 -1.91 4.21 14.28
CA LYS A 170 -0.94 3.18 14.69
C LYS A 170 0.06 3.69 15.74
N ASN A 171 0.48 4.96 15.67
CA ASN A 171 1.52 5.51 16.54
C ASN A 171 1.25 6.99 16.90
N VAL A 172 0.13 7.25 17.58
CA VAL A 172 -0.33 8.62 17.88
C VAL A 172 0.74 9.45 18.62
N LYS A 173 1.42 8.86 19.61
CA LYS A 173 2.47 9.54 20.39
C LYS A 173 3.61 10.09 19.52
N LEU A 174 4.01 9.35 18.48
CA LEU A 174 5.05 9.78 17.54
C LEU A 174 4.52 10.74 16.47
N ALA A 175 3.27 10.56 16.05
CA ALA A 175 2.68 11.32 14.96
C ALA A 175 2.27 12.75 15.34
N VAL A 176 1.96 13.01 16.62
CA VAL A 176 1.50 14.35 17.07
C VAL A 176 2.54 15.44 16.78
N ALA A 177 3.82 15.18 17.05
CA ALA A 177 4.87 16.18 16.88
C ALA A 177 5.04 16.67 15.42
N PRO A 178 5.21 15.80 14.41
CA PRO A 178 5.31 16.26 13.02
C PRO A 178 3.99 16.86 12.50
N ILE A 179 2.83 16.39 12.94
CA ILE A 179 1.54 17.00 12.57
C ILE A 179 1.48 18.45 13.06
N LEU A 180 1.83 18.70 14.32
CA LEU A 180 1.85 20.05 14.89
C LEU A 180 2.84 20.95 14.15
N LEU A 181 4.04 20.44 13.84
CA LEU A 181 5.02 21.19 13.06
C LEU A 181 4.45 21.59 11.69
N MET A 182 3.88 20.64 10.96
CA MET A 182 3.33 20.89 9.62
C MET A 182 2.16 21.87 9.68
N LEU A 183 1.24 21.72 10.65
CA LEU A 183 0.14 22.68 10.85
C LEU A 183 0.66 24.10 11.10
N VAL A 184 1.64 24.26 11.99
CA VAL A 184 2.23 25.59 12.27
C VAL A 184 2.91 26.16 11.03
N LEU A 185 3.70 25.36 10.30
CA LEU A 185 4.40 25.82 9.09
C LEU A 185 3.42 26.25 7.99
N PHE A 186 2.39 25.46 7.70
CA PHE A 186 1.41 25.78 6.66
C PHE A 186 0.52 26.98 7.02
N ILE A 187 0.23 27.20 8.31
CA ILE A 187 -0.53 28.38 8.77
C ILE A 187 0.35 29.63 8.78
N ALA A 188 1.58 29.52 9.27
CA ALA A 188 2.48 30.66 9.46
C ALA A 188 3.15 31.15 8.17
N ILE A 189 3.27 30.29 7.14
CA ILE A 189 3.96 30.61 5.90
C ILE A 189 2.99 30.39 4.71
N PRO A 190 2.23 31.43 4.30
CA PRO A 190 1.28 31.35 3.18
C PRO A 190 1.92 31.00 1.84
N GLY A 191 3.25 31.17 1.72
CA GLY A 191 4.02 30.78 0.53
C GLY A 191 4.29 29.27 0.42
N LEU A 192 4.04 28.49 1.49
CA LEU A 192 4.08 27.03 1.44
C LEU A 192 2.79 26.51 0.81
N ASN A 193 2.76 26.47 -0.52
CA ASN A 193 1.65 25.95 -1.32
C ASN A 193 1.92 24.52 -1.79
N ALA A 194 0.98 23.94 -2.55
CA ALA A 194 1.07 22.56 -3.08
C ALA A 194 2.41 22.26 -3.79
N GLY A 195 3.07 23.27 -4.37
CA GLY A 195 4.37 23.15 -5.04
C GLY A 195 5.58 22.91 -4.10
N THR A 196 5.45 23.22 -2.82
CA THR A 196 6.48 23.06 -1.77
C THR A 196 6.32 21.81 -0.92
N VAL A 197 5.19 21.10 -1.04
CA VAL A 197 4.88 19.88 -0.26
C VAL A 197 5.98 18.83 -0.42
N GLY A 198 6.53 18.68 -1.63
CA GLY A 198 7.63 17.74 -1.89
C GLY A 198 8.92 18.04 -1.10
N ILE A 199 9.18 19.30 -0.76
CA ILE A 199 10.34 19.70 0.07
C ILE A 199 10.02 19.53 1.57
N MET A 200 8.75 19.71 1.95
CA MET A 200 8.30 19.59 3.34
C MET A 200 8.26 18.14 3.84
N VAL A 201 8.14 17.15 2.95
CA VAL A 201 8.17 15.74 3.36
C VAL A 201 9.50 15.34 4.00
N PRO A 202 10.68 15.54 3.37
CA PRO A 202 11.96 15.26 4.02
C PRO A 202 12.16 15.99 5.35
N VAL A 203 11.72 17.25 5.43
CA VAL A 203 11.78 18.04 6.69
C VAL A 203 10.93 17.38 7.78
N GLY A 204 9.69 16.98 7.45
CA GLY A 204 8.81 16.27 8.36
C GLY A 204 9.39 14.92 8.82
N VAL A 205 10.00 14.16 7.91
CA VAL A 205 10.64 12.87 8.23
C VAL A 205 11.80 13.07 9.20
N LEU A 206 12.74 13.98 8.88
CA LEU A 206 13.90 14.25 9.73
C LEU A 206 13.50 14.74 11.12
N PHE A 207 12.50 15.63 11.17
CA PHE A 207 11.93 16.10 12.44
C PHE A 207 11.30 14.97 13.24
N THR A 208 10.50 14.11 12.60
CA THR A 208 9.87 12.95 13.25
C THR A 208 10.93 12.01 13.84
N VAL A 209 12.01 11.73 13.10
CA VAL A 209 13.11 10.88 13.56
C VAL A 209 13.83 11.51 14.75
N ALA A 210 14.10 12.82 14.70
CA ALA A 210 14.76 13.53 15.80
C ALA A 210 13.91 13.51 17.08
N VAL A 211 12.62 13.83 16.97
CA VAL A 211 11.68 13.79 18.10
C VAL A 211 11.52 12.37 18.62
N GLY A 212 11.35 11.38 17.74
CA GLY A 212 11.24 9.98 18.13
C GLY A 212 12.46 9.50 18.92
N ARG A 213 13.67 9.90 18.52
CA ARG A 213 14.90 9.56 19.27
C ARG A 213 14.96 10.22 20.65
N ILE A 214 14.47 11.47 20.78
CA ILE A 214 14.39 12.16 22.07
C ILE A 214 13.36 11.50 22.99
N MET A 215 12.18 11.18 22.45
CA MET A 215 11.11 10.50 23.20
C MET A 215 11.54 9.11 23.67
N TYR A 216 12.25 8.36 22.82
CA TYR A 216 12.82 7.05 23.19
C TYR A 216 13.82 7.18 24.36
N LYS A 217 14.76 8.14 24.27
CA LYS A 217 15.72 8.39 25.36
C LYS A 217 15.08 8.83 26.68
N LYS A 218 13.89 9.43 26.63
CA LYS A 218 13.13 9.87 27.82
C LYS A 218 12.14 8.81 28.34
N GLY A 219 12.06 7.63 27.71
CA GLY A 219 11.14 6.57 28.10
C GLY A 219 9.66 6.89 27.82
N TRP A 220 9.38 7.78 26.88
CA TRP A 220 8.01 8.18 26.52
C TRP A 220 7.38 7.30 25.42
N LEU A 221 8.20 6.46 24.80
CA LEU A 221 7.89 5.41 23.83
C LEU A 221 8.31 4.07 24.41
#